data_AF-A0A943YJX7-F1
#
_entry.id   AF-A0A943YJX7-F1
#
_cell.length_a   1.000
_cell.length_b   1.000
_cell.length_c   1.000
_cell.angle_alpha   90.00
_cell.angle_beta   90.00
_cell.angle_gamma   90.00
#
_symmetry.space_group_name_H-M   'P 1'
#
loop_
_entity.id
_entity.type
_entity.pdbx_description
1 polymer ?
#
loop_
_entity_poly.entity_id
_entity_poly.type
_entity_poly.pdbx_seq_one_letter_code
_entity_poly.pdbx_strand_id
1 'polypeptide(L)'
;MGFFDAFFKEQQRTKSEEIYDRALQIFNSPQLQNEALSEDLAREVLAGEDCDQVSGAYGRFGHDVTNPIPVNGPSGEFVYLSRLRLRRTGSMVFFHNVGQIGRIHVFELTNVSGHFADRLYVDMYHPRCSRLYPEGYTLEREAVFPRGVTTTVADFPNGLYKAIKKEAKLRLGIDVAEQESARIDAAAAQESLAGLPAKTMAAAPVEPLK
;
A
#
# COMPACT_ATOMS: atom_id res chain seq x y z
N MET A 1 16.21 33.47 -30.41
CA MET A 1 15.06 32.75 -29.83
C MET A 1 15.60 31.83 -28.72
N GLY A 2 15.57 32.22 -27.43
CA GLY A 2 16.18 31.36 -26.39
C GLY A 2 15.94 31.74 -24.93
N PHE A 3 15.64 33.02 -24.63
CA PHE A 3 15.44 33.45 -23.24
C PHE A 3 14.05 33.12 -22.68
N PHE A 4 12.99 33.26 -23.49
CA PHE A 4 11.63 32.89 -23.06
C PHE A 4 11.47 31.38 -22.91
N ASP A 5 12.03 30.56 -23.81
CA ASP A 5 11.91 29.10 -23.73
C ASP A 5 12.68 28.51 -22.53
N ALA A 6 13.82 29.11 -22.15
CA ALA A 6 14.54 28.75 -20.93
C ALA A 6 13.77 29.16 -19.66
N PHE A 7 13.21 30.37 -19.61
CA PHE A 7 12.40 30.85 -18.48
C PHE A 7 11.11 30.03 -18.31
N PHE A 8 10.41 29.69 -19.40
CA PHE A 8 9.24 28.81 -19.34
C PHE A 8 9.61 27.38 -18.93
N LYS A 9 10.73 26.82 -19.40
CA LYS A 9 11.21 25.49 -18.96
C LYS A 9 11.64 25.49 -17.50
N GLU A 10 12.30 26.54 -17.04
CA GLU A 10 12.70 26.71 -15.65
C GLU A 10 11.48 26.88 -14.75
N GLN A 11 10.51 27.71 -15.14
CA GLN A 11 9.25 27.88 -14.43
C GLN A 11 8.35 26.63 -14.46
N GLN A 12 8.40 25.83 -15.55
CA GLN A 12 7.73 24.53 -15.61
C GLN A 12 8.43 23.50 -14.73
N ARG A 13 9.76 23.54 -14.66
CA ARG A 13 10.57 22.65 -13.83
C ARG A 13 10.36 22.92 -12.34
N THR A 14 10.35 24.19 -11.92
CA THR A 14 10.04 24.56 -10.54
C THR A 14 8.62 24.16 -10.15
N LYS A 15 7.63 24.42 -11.01
CA LYS A 15 6.25 23.95 -10.77
C LYS A 15 6.17 22.42 -10.71
N SER A 16 6.94 21.71 -11.53
CA SER A 16 6.96 20.25 -11.50
C SER A 16 7.56 19.74 -10.19
N GLU A 17 8.71 20.28 -9.79
CA GLU A 17 9.40 19.97 -8.53
C GLU A 17 8.52 20.25 -7.32
N GLU A 18 7.84 21.40 -7.25
CA GLU A 18 6.88 21.75 -6.19
C GLU A 18 5.72 20.75 -6.09
N ILE A 19 5.21 20.28 -7.23
CA ILE A 19 4.13 19.29 -7.26
C ILE A 19 4.66 17.93 -6.76
N TYR A 20 5.88 17.53 -7.14
CA TYR A 20 6.50 16.29 -6.63
C TYR A 20 6.77 16.38 -5.12
N ASP A 21 7.29 17.50 -4.64
CA ASP A 21 7.54 17.72 -3.21
C ASP A 21 6.25 17.68 -2.41
N ARG A 22 5.18 18.32 -2.91
CA ARG A 22 3.86 18.25 -2.28
C ARG A 22 3.30 16.82 -2.26
N ALA A 23 3.47 16.08 -3.36
CA ALA A 23 3.04 14.70 -3.42
C ALA A 23 3.82 13.83 -2.42
N LEU A 24 5.14 14.00 -2.31
CA LEU A 24 5.99 13.32 -1.32
C LEU A 24 5.57 13.67 0.11
N GLN A 25 5.23 14.93 0.39
CA GLN A 25 4.72 15.36 1.69
C GLN A 25 3.39 14.67 2.03
N ILE A 26 2.42 14.67 1.11
CA ILE A 26 1.14 13.97 1.31
C ILE A 26 1.37 12.47 1.51
N PHE A 27 2.26 11.88 0.70
CA PHE A 27 2.55 10.45 0.75
C PHE A 27 3.23 10.02 2.05
N ASN A 28 3.89 10.94 2.78
CA ASN A 28 4.59 10.66 4.03
C ASN A 28 4.01 11.36 5.27
N SER A 29 2.87 12.05 5.18
CA SER A 29 2.21 12.71 6.31
C SER A 29 0.83 12.10 6.62
N PRO A 30 0.67 11.40 7.76
CA PRO A 30 -0.64 10.92 8.20
C PRO A 30 -1.67 12.05 8.36
N GLN A 31 -1.23 13.23 8.80
CA GLN A 31 -2.11 14.39 8.97
C GLN A 31 -2.73 14.82 7.64
N LEU A 32 -1.91 15.05 6.61
CA LEU A 32 -2.39 15.42 5.28
C LEU A 32 -3.26 14.33 4.64
N GLN A 33 -2.95 13.06 4.92
CA GLN A 33 -3.76 11.93 4.45
C GLN A 33 -5.13 11.91 5.10
N ASN A 34 -5.21 12.17 6.41
CA ASN A 34 -6.45 12.19 7.16
C ASN A 34 -7.32 13.40 6.78
N GLU A 35 -6.72 14.55 6.50
CA GLU A 35 -7.41 15.76 5.99
C GLU A 35 -8.06 15.53 4.62
N ALA A 36 -7.52 14.60 3.82
CA ALA A 36 -8.07 14.26 2.51
C ALA A 36 -9.22 13.23 2.57
N LEU A 37 -9.54 12.69 3.75
CA LEU A 37 -10.65 11.75 3.93
C LEU A 37 -12.00 12.48 3.93
N SER A 38 -13.05 11.78 3.48
CA SER A 38 -14.43 12.25 3.70
C SER A 38 -14.74 12.33 5.20
N GLU A 39 -15.61 13.26 5.61
CA GLU A 39 -15.93 13.49 7.04
C GLU A 39 -16.33 12.22 7.80
N ASP A 40 -17.16 11.35 7.22
CA ASP A 40 -17.60 10.12 7.86
C ASP A 40 -16.44 9.14 8.09
N LEU A 41 -15.63 8.92 7.05
CA LEU A 41 -14.45 8.06 7.14
C LEU A 41 -13.39 8.64 8.08
N ALA A 42 -13.17 9.96 8.06
CA ALA A 42 -12.26 10.63 8.98
C ALA A 42 -12.68 10.41 10.44
N ARG A 43 -13.99 10.50 10.73
CA ARG A 43 -14.52 10.23 12.07
C ARG A 43 -14.24 8.80 12.52
N GLU A 44 -14.44 7.82 11.66
CA GLU A 44 -14.15 6.41 11.99
C GLU A 44 -12.64 6.17 12.20
N VAL A 45 -11.80 6.68 11.29
CA VAL A 45 -10.34 6.53 11.34
C VAL A 45 -9.76 7.19 12.60
N LEU A 46 -10.21 8.39 12.95
CA LEU A 46 -9.73 9.13 14.13
C LEU A 46 -10.30 8.60 15.45
N ALA A 47 -11.44 7.90 15.42
CA ALA A 47 -11.98 7.19 16.58
C ALA A 47 -11.30 5.83 16.83
N GLY A 48 -10.52 5.35 15.86
CA GLY A 48 -9.75 4.12 15.97
C GLY A 48 -8.63 4.17 16.99
N GLU A 49 -8.11 3.00 17.35
CA GLU A 49 -7.00 2.87 18.28
C GLU A 49 -5.67 3.34 17.65
N ASP A 50 -4.96 4.26 18.31
CA ASP A 50 -3.58 4.61 17.95
C ASP A 50 -2.61 3.53 18.44
N CYS A 51 -2.37 2.52 17.59
CA CYS A 51 -1.55 1.37 17.90
C CYS A 51 -0.64 0.98 16.72
N ASP A 52 0.42 0.22 17.01
CA ASP A 52 1.17 -0.49 15.96
C ASP A 52 0.63 -1.90 15.70
N GLN A 53 -0.12 -2.44 16.66
CA GLN A 53 -0.79 -3.73 16.62
C GLN A 53 -2.12 -3.59 17.36
N VAL A 54 -3.22 -4.04 16.75
CA VAL A 54 -4.58 -3.88 17.29
C VAL A 54 -4.72 -4.59 18.63
N SER A 55 -5.36 -3.95 19.61
CA SER A 55 -5.62 -4.56 20.92
C SER A 55 -6.44 -5.84 20.79
N GLY A 56 -5.95 -6.92 21.41
CA GLY A 56 -6.59 -8.25 21.36
C GLY A 56 -6.32 -9.05 20.09
N ALA A 57 -5.50 -8.54 19.16
CA ALA A 57 -5.06 -9.28 17.99
C ALA A 57 -4.21 -10.51 18.36
N TYR A 58 -4.35 -11.59 17.60
CA TYR A 58 -3.58 -12.83 17.77
C TYR A 58 -3.23 -13.46 16.43
N GLY A 59 -2.16 -14.26 16.40
CA GLY A 59 -1.60 -14.80 15.17
C GLY A 59 -0.47 -13.92 14.61
N ARG A 60 -0.07 -14.17 13.36
CA ARG A 60 1.05 -13.51 12.70
C ARG A 60 0.64 -12.13 12.17
N PHE A 61 1.39 -11.11 12.59
CA PHE A 61 1.13 -9.72 12.21
C PHE A 61 1.14 -9.53 10.70
N GLY A 62 0.04 -8.98 10.17
CA GLY A 62 -0.23 -8.75 8.75
C GLY A 62 -0.53 -10.00 7.92
N HIS A 63 -0.23 -11.20 8.42
CA HIS A 63 -0.39 -12.47 7.68
C HIS A 63 -1.67 -13.22 8.03
N ASP A 64 -2.23 -12.94 9.20
CA ASP A 64 -3.48 -13.55 9.66
C ASP A 64 -4.54 -12.45 9.80
N VAL A 65 -5.78 -12.74 9.39
CA VAL A 65 -6.90 -11.78 9.45
C VAL A 65 -7.20 -11.30 10.89
N THR A 66 -6.79 -12.08 11.89
CA THR A 66 -6.93 -11.81 13.33
C THR A 66 -5.82 -10.92 13.89
N ASN A 67 -4.81 -10.58 13.07
CA ASN A 67 -3.73 -9.66 13.43
C ASN A 67 -3.37 -8.76 12.23
N PRO A 68 -4.32 -7.94 11.73
CA PRO A 68 -4.11 -7.09 10.57
C PRO A 68 -3.17 -5.92 10.88
N ILE A 69 -2.60 -5.32 9.83
CA ILE A 69 -1.78 -4.13 9.94
C ILE A 69 -2.69 -2.90 10.11
N PRO A 70 -2.61 -2.13 11.22
CA PRO A 70 -3.38 -0.91 11.37
C PRO A 70 -2.79 0.24 10.52
N VAL A 71 -3.64 0.91 9.75
CA VAL A 71 -3.29 2.07 8.91
C VAL A 71 -4.39 3.13 8.87
N ASN A 72 -4.06 4.32 8.36
CA ASN A 72 -4.95 5.47 8.30
C ASN A 72 -5.65 5.64 6.95
N GLY A 73 -6.76 4.93 6.81
CA GLY A 73 -7.61 4.97 5.63
C GLY A 73 -6.93 4.41 4.38
N PRO A 74 -7.58 4.56 3.21
CA PRO A 74 -7.06 4.02 1.95
C PRO A 74 -5.69 4.61 1.54
N SER A 75 -5.39 5.85 1.96
CA SER A 75 -4.06 6.44 1.73
C SER A 75 -2.99 5.77 2.58
N GLY A 76 -3.31 5.42 3.83
CA GLY A 76 -2.42 4.66 4.70
C GLY A 76 -2.09 3.27 4.14
N GLU A 77 -3.08 2.56 3.60
CA GLU A 77 -2.85 1.26 2.93
C GLU A 77 -1.86 1.39 1.77
N PHE A 78 -2.14 2.35 0.89
CA PHE A 78 -1.36 2.65 -0.29
C PHE A 78 0.10 3.02 0.04
N VAL A 79 0.30 3.80 1.10
CA VAL A 79 1.63 4.25 1.57
C VAL A 79 2.37 3.12 2.27
N TYR A 80 1.74 2.47 3.25
CA TYR A 80 2.38 1.45 4.07
C TYR A 80 2.89 0.30 3.20
N LEU A 81 2.03 -0.24 2.32
CA LEU A 81 2.41 -1.33 1.43
C LEU A 81 3.48 -0.90 0.42
N SER A 82 3.46 0.36 -0.03
CA SER A 82 4.51 0.90 -0.91
C SER A 82 5.87 1.04 -0.22
N ARG A 83 5.96 1.02 1.12
CA ARG A 83 7.21 1.07 1.88
C ARG A 83 7.79 -0.31 2.17
N LEU A 84 7.03 -1.37 1.93
CA LEU A 84 7.47 -2.73 2.20
C LEU A 84 8.59 -3.15 1.25
N ARG A 85 9.55 -3.87 1.83
CA ARG A 85 10.69 -4.48 1.14
C ARG A 85 10.84 -5.91 1.64
N LEU A 86 11.21 -6.83 0.76
CA LEU A 86 11.53 -8.21 1.17
C LEU A 86 12.82 -8.22 1.98
N ARG A 87 12.78 -8.71 3.21
CA ARG A 87 13.94 -8.72 4.13
C ARG A 87 15.13 -9.50 3.57
N ARG A 88 14.88 -10.57 2.81
CA ARG A 88 15.92 -11.45 2.27
C ARG A 88 16.70 -10.84 1.10
N THR A 89 16.05 -10.04 0.26
CA THR A 89 16.62 -9.56 -1.01
C THR A 89 16.67 -8.04 -1.13
N GLY A 90 15.95 -7.31 -0.27
CA GLY A 90 15.72 -5.87 -0.43
C GLY A 90 14.80 -5.52 -1.60
N SER A 91 14.17 -6.52 -2.24
CA SER A 91 13.30 -6.28 -3.40
C SER A 91 12.04 -5.52 -3.00
N MET A 92 11.55 -4.69 -3.91
CA MET A 92 10.23 -4.07 -3.83
C MET A 92 9.15 -5.12 -3.93
N VAL A 93 8.03 -4.82 -3.29
CA VAL A 93 6.79 -5.55 -3.50
C VAL A 93 5.78 -4.65 -4.20
N PHE A 94 4.98 -5.28 -5.05
CA PHE A 94 3.90 -4.69 -5.80
C PHE A 94 2.60 -5.36 -5.37
N PHE A 95 1.51 -4.62 -5.31
CA PHE A 95 0.29 -5.11 -4.67
C PHE A 95 -0.99 -4.61 -5.35
N HIS A 96 -2.08 -5.35 -5.13
CA HIS A 96 -3.44 -4.92 -5.42
C HIS A 96 -4.40 -5.42 -4.34
N ASN A 97 -5.56 -4.78 -4.21
CA ASN A 97 -6.60 -5.21 -3.28
C ASN A 97 -7.45 -6.32 -3.92
N VAL A 98 -7.64 -7.44 -3.21
CA VAL A 98 -8.43 -8.59 -3.68
C VAL A 98 -9.76 -8.77 -2.94
N GLY A 99 -10.18 -7.75 -2.20
CA GLY A 99 -11.43 -7.70 -1.45
C GLY A 99 -11.21 -7.46 0.04
N GLN A 100 -12.23 -7.80 0.82
CA GLN A 100 -12.24 -7.59 2.26
C GLN A 100 -12.92 -8.75 2.99
N ILE A 101 -12.52 -8.99 4.24
CA ILE A 101 -13.17 -9.90 5.17
C ILE A 101 -13.67 -9.07 6.35
N GLY A 102 -14.98 -8.87 6.42
CA GLY A 102 -15.55 -7.88 7.33
C GLY A 102 -15.04 -6.47 6.99
N ARG A 103 -14.29 -5.87 7.93
CA ARG A 103 -13.66 -4.54 7.77
C ARG A 103 -12.19 -4.62 7.34
N ILE A 104 -11.61 -5.82 7.26
CA ILE A 104 -10.19 -6.02 6.99
C ILE A 104 -9.97 -6.19 5.49
N HIS A 105 -9.15 -5.33 4.90
CA HIS A 105 -8.80 -5.39 3.49
C HIS A 105 -7.71 -6.44 3.25
N VAL A 106 -7.80 -7.11 2.10
CA VAL A 106 -6.90 -8.19 1.72
C VAL A 106 -6.13 -7.76 0.48
N PHE A 107 -4.81 -7.85 0.57
CA PHE A 107 -3.90 -7.50 -0.51
C PHE A 107 -3.10 -8.71 -0.95
N GLU A 108 -2.96 -8.89 -2.25
CA GLU A 108 -2.00 -9.84 -2.82
C GLU A 108 -0.76 -9.09 -3.29
N LEU A 109 0.40 -9.69 -3.03
CA LEU A 109 1.70 -9.08 -3.26
C LEU A 109 2.54 -9.97 -4.17
N THR A 110 3.33 -9.35 -5.03
CA THR A 110 4.37 -9.99 -5.83
C THR A 110 5.61 -9.10 -5.94
N ASN A 111 6.67 -9.57 -6.58
CA ASN A 111 7.87 -8.79 -6.87
C ASN A 111 8.15 -8.79 -8.39
N VAL A 112 9.20 -8.08 -8.83
CA VAL A 112 9.54 -8.02 -10.28
C VAL A 112 9.78 -9.39 -10.89
N SER A 113 10.40 -10.33 -10.16
CA SER A 113 10.67 -11.67 -10.69
C SER A 113 9.41 -12.54 -10.85
N GLY A 114 8.27 -12.15 -10.28
CA GLY A 114 7.05 -12.96 -10.25
C GLY A 114 7.11 -14.19 -9.34
N HIS A 115 8.29 -14.73 -9.02
CA HIS A 115 8.45 -15.91 -8.14
C HIS A 115 8.17 -15.69 -6.65
N PHE A 116 7.68 -14.51 -6.29
CA PHE A 116 7.23 -14.20 -4.94
C PHE A 116 5.72 -13.96 -4.98
N ALA A 117 5.01 -14.60 -4.06
CA ALA A 117 3.60 -14.36 -3.82
C ALA A 117 3.35 -14.35 -2.32
N ASP A 118 2.56 -13.40 -1.85
CA ASP A 118 2.14 -13.31 -0.46
C ASP A 118 0.80 -12.60 -0.34
N ARG A 119 0.17 -12.71 0.83
CA ARG A 119 -1.10 -12.07 1.14
C ARG A 119 -1.04 -11.37 2.48
N LEU A 120 -1.33 -10.07 2.48
CA LEU A 120 -1.37 -9.26 3.69
C LEU A 120 -2.78 -8.75 4.00
N TYR A 121 -3.07 -8.61 5.28
CA TYR A 121 -4.32 -8.12 5.85
C TYR A 121 -4.10 -6.77 6.50
N VAL A 122 -4.94 -5.80 6.14
CA VAL A 122 -4.80 -4.40 6.54
C VAL A 122 -6.12 -3.90 7.12
N ASP A 123 -6.05 -3.20 8.25
CA ASP A 123 -7.18 -2.50 8.86
C ASP A 123 -6.98 -1.00 8.70
N MET A 124 -7.85 -0.36 7.93
CA MET A 124 -7.71 1.06 7.59
C MET A 124 -8.34 2.02 8.60
N TYR A 125 -8.90 1.53 9.70
CA TYR A 125 -9.67 2.34 10.65
C TYR A 125 -8.85 2.79 11.86
N HIS A 126 -7.62 3.26 11.63
CA HIS A 126 -6.70 3.70 12.68
C HIS A 126 -6.09 5.08 12.38
N PRO A 127 -5.80 5.93 13.37
CA PRO A 127 -5.40 7.31 13.13
C PRO A 127 -4.03 7.48 12.41
N ARG A 128 -3.19 6.43 12.40
CA ARG A 128 -1.90 6.41 11.68
C ARG A 128 -1.53 5.00 11.18
N CYS A 129 -0.55 4.94 10.29
CA CYS A 129 0.14 3.69 9.94
C CYS A 129 0.93 3.09 11.11
N SER A 130 0.89 1.76 11.20
CA SER A 130 1.82 0.98 12.02
C SER A 130 3.27 1.25 11.63
N ARG A 131 4.16 1.19 12.63
CA ARG A 131 5.61 1.24 12.48
C ARG A 131 6.24 -0.16 12.49
N LEU A 132 5.45 -1.18 12.85
CA LEU A 132 5.84 -2.58 12.75
C LEU A 132 5.70 -3.07 11.31
N TYR A 133 6.30 -4.22 11.01
CA TYR A 133 6.21 -4.86 9.71
C TYR A 133 5.99 -6.37 9.86
N PRO A 134 5.28 -7.02 8.92
CA PRO A 134 5.07 -8.46 8.93
C PRO A 134 6.39 -9.23 8.86
N GLU A 135 6.38 -10.47 9.33
CA GLU A 135 7.52 -11.36 9.18
C GLU A 135 7.90 -11.51 7.69
N GLY A 136 9.21 -11.49 7.40
CA GLY A 136 9.73 -11.55 6.03
C GLY A 136 9.93 -10.19 5.36
N TYR A 137 9.49 -9.10 5.99
CA TYR A 137 9.59 -7.75 5.44
C TYR A 137 10.54 -6.84 6.24
N THR A 138 10.86 -5.71 5.63
CA THR A 138 11.35 -4.49 6.28
C THR A 138 10.55 -3.31 5.77
N LEU A 139 10.53 -2.23 6.55
CA LEU A 139 9.81 -1.00 6.22
C LEU A 139 10.80 0.10 5.87
N GLU A 140 10.67 0.71 4.70
CA GLU A 140 11.42 1.91 4.34
C GLU A 140 11.00 3.09 5.21
N ARG A 141 11.92 4.01 5.46
CA ARG A 141 11.62 5.23 6.24
C ARG A 141 10.59 6.10 5.53
N GLU A 142 10.76 6.26 4.22
CA GLU A 142 9.91 7.09 3.38
C GLU A 142 9.46 6.30 2.17
N ALA A 143 8.20 6.52 1.78
CA ALA A 143 7.66 6.04 0.54
C ALA A 143 8.04 7.05 -0.55
N VAL A 144 8.78 6.62 -1.57
CA VAL A 144 9.25 7.50 -2.66
C VAL A 144 8.31 7.45 -3.86
N PHE A 145 7.89 6.23 -4.24
CA PHE A 145 6.95 6.01 -5.32
C PHE A 145 5.90 4.98 -4.92
N PRO A 146 4.66 5.12 -5.42
CA PRO A 146 3.64 4.11 -5.21
C PRO A 146 3.96 2.83 -5.99
N ARG A 147 3.72 1.69 -5.34
CA ARG A 147 4.07 0.35 -5.87
C ARG A 147 2.86 -0.55 -6.11
N GLY A 148 1.65 -0.08 -5.85
CA GLY A 148 0.46 -0.89 -5.99
C GLY A 148 -0.79 -0.04 -6.02
N VAL A 149 -1.95 -0.68 -5.88
CA VAL A 149 -3.26 -0.03 -5.89
C VAL A 149 -4.12 -0.55 -4.75
N THR A 150 -5.03 0.28 -4.26
CA THR A 150 -6.06 -0.11 -3.27
C THR A 150 -7.33 -0.63 -3.91
N THR A 151 -7.32 -0.80 -5.23
CA THR A 151 -8.42 -1.36 -6.02
C THR A 151 -8.02 -2.70 -6.64
N THR A 152 -9.03 -3.48 -7.04
CA THR A 152 -8.80 -4.76 -7.69
C THR A 152 -8.36 -4.60 -9.14
N VAL A 153 -7.29 -5.30 -9.48
CA VAL A 153 -6.78 -5.47 -10.86
C VAL A 153 -7.11 -6.88 -11.30
N ALA A 154 -7.94 -7.03 -12.34
CA ALA A 154 -8.49 -8.31 -12.78
C ALA A 154 -7.40 -9.33 -13.18
N ASP A 155 -6.40 -8.89 -13.94
CA ASP A 155 -5.32 -9.75 -14.48
C ASP A 155 -3.98 -9.49 -13.79
N PHE A 156 -3.98 -9.16 -12.49
CA PHE A 156 -2.77 -8.79 -11.75
C PHE A 156 -1.62 -9.80 -11.97
N PRO A 157 -0.38 -9.32 -12.23
CA PRO A 157 0.07 -7.93 -12.23
C PRO A 157 -0.07 -7.20 -13.60
N ASN A 158 -0.74 -7.78 -14.59
CA ASN A 158 -0.94 -7.11 -15.89
C ASN A 158 -1.75 -5.82 -15.73
N GLY A 159 -1.26 -4.74 -16.36
CA GLY A 159 -1.88 -3.43 -16.29
C GLY A 159 -1.64 -2.66 -14.99
N LEU A 160 -0.91 -3.24 -14.02
CA LEU A 160 -0.65 -2.62 -12.72
C LEU A 160 -0.01 -1.23 -12.85
N TYR A 161 1.04 -1.08 -13.67
CA TYR A 161 1.71 0.22 -13.87
C TYR A 161 0.73 1.34 -14.23
N LYS A 162 -0.21 1.08 -15.15
CA LYS A 162 -1.23 2.07 -15.56
C LYS A 162 -2.24 2.33 -14.42
N ALA A 163 -2.58 1.29 -13.64
CA ALA A 163 -3.47 1.42 -12.51
C ALA A 163 -2.84 2.26 -11.38
N ILE A 164 -1.57 2.03 -11.05
CA ILE A 164 -0.81 2.82 -10.06
C ILE A 164 -0.81 4.28 -10.47
N LYS A 165 -0.46 4.56 -11.73
CA LYS A 165 -0.45 5.90 -12.32
C LYS A 165 -1.79 6.63 -12.17
N LYS A 166 -2.90 5.94 -12.49
CA LYS A 166 -4.26 6.46 -12.31
C LYS A 166 -4.58 6.75 -10.85
N GLU A 167 -4.24 5.85 -9.93
CA GLU A 167 -4.50 6.03 -8.51
C GLU A 167 -3.64 7.12 -7.88
N ALA A 168 -2.36 7.21 -8.25
CA ALA A 168 -1.47 8.29 -7.86
C ALA A 168 -1.99 9.65 -8.33
N LYS A 169 -2.53 9.72 -9.55
CA LYS A 169 -3.13 10.97 -10.06
C LYS A 169 -4.35 11.39 -9.24
N LEU A 170 -5.17 10.43 -8.82
CA LEU A 170 -6.36 10.70 -7.99
C LEU A 170 -5.99 11.11 -6.56
N ARG A 171 -5.00 10.44 -5.94
CA ARG A 171 -4.64 10.64 -4.53
C ARG A 171 -3.62 11.76 -4.30
N LEU A 172 -2.65 11.88 -5.20
CA LEU A 172 -1.48 12.76 -5.06
C LEU A 172 -1.48 13.91 -6.08
N GLY A 173 -2.40 13.91 -7.05
CA GLY A 173 -2.45 14.90 -8.12
C GLY A 173 -1.39 14.71 -9.22
N ILE A 174 -0.57 13.65 -9.13
CA ILE A 174 0.52 13.35 -10.07
C ILE A 174 0.48 11.95 -10.64
N ASP A 175 0.93 11.84 -11.89
CA ASP A 175 0.92 10.60 -12.65
C ASP A 175 2.24 9.81 -12.47
N VAL A 176 2.50 9.33 -11.25
CA VAL A 176 3.72 8.61 -10.89
C VAL A 176 3.47 7.16 -10.49
N ALA A 177 4.44 6.31 -10.78
CA ALA A 177 4.48 4.91 -10.38
C ALA A 177 5.93 4.45 -10.38
N GLU A 178 6.23 3.43 -9.56
CA GLU A 178 7.51 2.74 -9.62
C GLU A 178 7.69 2.08 -11.00
N GLN A 179 8.77 2.40 -11.71
CA GLN A 179 9.03 1.93 -13.09
C GLN A 179 9.21 0.41 -13.15
N GLU A 180 9.72 -0.18 -12.07
CA GLU A 180 9.87 -1.64 -11.98
C GLU A 180 8.52 -2.38 -12.03
N SER A 181 7.40 -1.72 -11.70
CA SER A 181 6.06 -2.34 -11.81
C SER A 181 5.66 -2.66 -13.26
N ALA A 182 6.28 -2.02 -14.26
CA ALA A 182 6.07 -2.34 -15.67
C ALA A 182 6.88 -3.55 -16.16
N ARG A 183 7.81 -4.05 -15.34
CA ARG A 183 8.76 -5.11 -15.67
C ARG A 183 8.50 -6.41 -14.91
N ILE A 184 7.39 -6.49 -14.20
CA ILE A 184 7.02 -7.70 -13.46
C ILE A 184 6.83 -8.85 -14.46
N ASP A 185 7.45 -10.00 -14.19
CA ASP A 185 7.14 -11.24 -14.90
C ASP A 185 5.73 -11.69 -14.52
N ALA A 186 4.76 -11.32 -15.35
CA ALA A 186 3.35 -11.53 -15.07
C ALA A 186 2.97 -13.01 -15.07
N ALA A 187 3.60 -13.83 -15.92
CA ALA A 187 3.30 -15.25 -15.99
C ALA A 187 3.77 -15.97 -14.71
N ALA A 188 5.02 -15.71 -14.30
CA ALA A 188 5.55 -16.25 -13.05
C ALA A 188 4.80 -15.73 -11.81
N ALA A 189 4.39 -14.46 -11.83
CA ALA A 189 3.57 -13.86 -10.77
C ALA A 189 2.22 -14.57 -10.62
N GLN A 190 1.51 -14.77 -11.73
CA GLN A 190 0.20 -15.43 -11.73
C GLN A 190 0.30 -16.88 -11.25
N GLU A 191 1.33 -17.61 -11.66
CA GLU A 191 1.59 -18.97 -11.18
C GLU A 191 1.85 -19.01 -9.66
N SER A 192 2.70 -18.11 -9.17
CA SER A 192 3.01 -18.01 -7.73
C SER A 192 1.78 -17.63 -6.91
N LEU A 193 0.97 -16.68 -7.40
CA LEU A 193 -0.26 -16.23 -6.75
C LEU A 193 -1.33 -17.32 -6.72
N ALA A 194 -1.46 -18.11 -7.79
CA ALA A 194 -2.37 -19.26 -7.84
C ALA A 194 -1.99 -20.36 -6.83
N GLY A 195 -0.70 -20.44 -6.47
CA GLY A 195 -0.20 -21.34 -5.43
C GLY A 195 -0.51 -20.90 -3.99
N LEU A 196 -1.01 -19.68 -3.78
CA LEU A 196 -1.37 -19.22 -2.44
C LEU A 196 -2.54 -20.04 -1.89
N PRO A 197 -2.53 -20.38 -0.58
CA PRO A 197 -3.67 -21.01 0.04
C PRO A 197 -4.93 -20.14 -0.14
N ALA A 198 -6.10 -20.79 -0.20
CA ALA A 198 -7.38 -20.10 -0.24
C ALA A 198 -7.48 -19.08 0.91
N LYS A 199 -8.27 -18.02 0.73
CA LYS A 199 -8.51 -17.00 1.76
C LYS A 199 -9.10 -17.67 3.01
N THR A 200 -8.24 -18.03 3.96
CA THR A 200 -8.64 -18.78 5.15
C THR A 200 -9.47 -17.87 6.04
N MET A 201 -10.75 -18.20 6.21
CA MET A 201 -11.68 -17.55 7.15
C MET A 201 -11.53 -18.09 8.59
N ALA A 202 -10.49 -18.86 8.90
CA ALA A 202 -10.41 -19.57 10.17
C ALA A 202 -9.99 -18.64 11.30
N ALA A 203 -10.98 -18.00 11.94
CA ALA A 203 -10.92 -17.75 13.36
C ALA A 203 -10.75 -19.12 14.04
N ALA A 204 -9.57 -19.40 14.59
CA ALA A 204 -9.42 -20.54 15.47
C ALA A 204 -10.35 -20.31 16.67
N PRO A 205 -11.25 -21.26 17.01
CA PRO A 205 -12.00 -21.15 18.26
C PRO A 205 -10.99 -21.23 19.39
N VAL A 206 -10.86 -20.13 20.14
CA VAL A 206 -10.13 -20.13 21.41
C VAL A 206 -10.91 -21.06 22.33
N GLU A 207 -10.39 -22.27 22.57
CA GLU A 207 -10.96 -23.14 23.60
C GLU A 207 -10.90 -22.41 24.94
N PRO A 208 -12.00 -22.33 25.70
CA PRO A 208 -11.96 -21.77 27.04
C PRO A 208 -11.07 -22.65 27.91
N LEU A 209 -10.02 -22.06 28.46
CA LEU A 209 -9.24 -22.63 29.55
C LEU A 209 -10.22 -23.02 30.68
N LYS A 210 -10.27 -24.33 30.95
CA LYS A 210 -10.98 -24.90 32.12
C LYS A 210 -10.21 -24.62 33.40
#